data_AF-A0A3N5EEG8-F1
#
_entry.id   AF-A0A3N5EEG8-F1
#
_cell.length_a   1.000
_cell.length_b   1.000
_cell.length_c   1.000
_cell.angle_alpha   90.00
_cell.angle_beta   90.00
_cell.angle_gamma   90.00
#
_symmetry.space_group_name_H-M   'P 1'
#
loop_
_entity.id
_entity.type
_entity.pdbx_description
1 polymer ?
#
loop_
_entity_poly.entity_id
_entity_poly.type
_entity_poly.pdbx_seq_one_letter_code
_entity_poly.pdbx_strand_id
1 'polypeptide(L)'
;MKVFSKTPQLLYSYLATEMLAPFFASFIIMNCVFFLVKLIPFLNFVLDLNIGFADFIRLFSYLFPNIFLYCLPMSAMMGVTIGFARLSSDSEILALKASGISIFQILPPVIIVVSLIALLTSYFSIKLIPLSEIGMKQLTYQLLKEKINEGVKEHVFTEALGEVVVYIDKIEKSTGEWQNVWVSDTRGV
;
A
#
# COMPACT_ATOMS: atom_id res chain seq x y z
N MET A 1 -13.34 49.03 -2.29
CA MET A 1 -13.79 47.93 -3.16
C MET A 1 -13.92 46.66 -2.31
N LYS A 2 -15.06 46.51 -1.61
CA LYS A 2 -15.38 45.37 -0.73
C LYS A 2 -16.60 44.70 -1.32
N VAL A 3 -16.41 43.59 -2.04
CA VAL A 3 -17.49 42.87 -2.70
C VAL A 3 -17.33 41.38 -2.36
N PHE A 4 -18.36 40.87 -1.68
CA PHE A 4 -18.64 39.49 -1.21
C PHE A 4 -17.87 38.93 0.00
N SER A 5 -18.46 39.12 1.18
CA SER A 5 -18.12 38.46 2.46
C SER A 5 -18.89 37.15 2.70
N LYS A 6 -19.60 36.60 1.70
CA LYS A 6 -20.19 35.27 1.78
C LYS A 6 -19.38 34.32 0.91
N THR A 7 -18.81 33.30 1.54
CA THR A 7 -18.21 32.16 0.82
C THR A 7 -19.31 31.52 -0.03
N PRO A 8 -19.13 31.41 -1.37
CA PRO A 8 -20.12 30.78 -2.23
C PRO A 8 -20.09 29.27 -1.98
N GLN A 9 -20.79 28.82 -0.94
CA GLN A 9 -20.81 27.43 -0.48
C GLN A 9 -21.25 26.45 -1.59
N LEU A 10 -22.17 26.88 -2.46
CA LEU A 10 -22.60 26.12 -3.63
C LEU A 10 -21.44 25.86 -4.60
N LEU A 11 -20.67 26.89 -4.94
CA LEU A 11 -19.50 26.77 -5.83
C LEU A 11 -18.44 25.85 -5.21
N TYR A 12 -18.20 25.98 -3.90
CA TYR A 12 -17.18 25.17 -3.22
C TYR A 12 -17.57 23.71 -3.13
N SER A 13 -18.84 23.43 -2.83
CA SER A 13 -19.36 22.06 -2.78
C SER A 13 -19.38 21.42 -4.17
N TYR A 14 -19.71 22.21 -5.19
CA TYR A 14 -19.67 21.78 -6.59
C TYR A 14 -18.24 21.42 -7.02
N LEU A 15 -17.28 22.33 -6.84
CA LEU A 15 -15.86 22.08 -7.15
C LEU A 15 -15.31 20.86 -6.41
N ALA A 16 -15.64 20.70 -5.13
CA ALA A 16 -15.21 19.55 -4.35
C ALA A 16 -15.81 18.24 -4.89
N THR A 17 -17.09 18.24 -5.26
CA THR A 17 -17.76 17.06 -5.84
C THR A 17 -17.18 16.70 -7.20
N GLU A 18 -16.89 17.71 -8.02
CA GLU A 18 -16.31 17.56 -9.36
C GLU A 18 -14.91 16.93 -9.32
N MET A 19 -14.19 17.12 -8.21
CA MET A 19 -12.88 16.52 -7.97
C MET A 19 -12.95 15.17 -7.26
N LEU A 20 -13.90 14.99 -6.34
CA LEU A 20 -14.06 13.75 -5.57
C LEU A 20 -14.51 12.59 -6.45
N ALA A 21 -15.38 12.82 -7.42
CA ALA A 21 -15.82 11.78 -8.35
C ALA A 21 -14.65 11.15 -9.14
N PRO A 22 -13.82 11.91 -9.88
CA PRO A 22 -12.65 11.35 -10.55
C PRO A 22 -11.59 10.86 -9.56
N PHE A 23 -11.44 11.47 -8.38
CA PHE A 23 -10.55 10.95 -7.33
C PHE A 23 -10.91 9.50 -6.95
N PHE A 24 -12.17 9.23 -6.59
CA PHE A 24 -12.59 7.88 -6.20
C PHE A 24 -12.50 6.88 -7.36
N ALA A 25 -12.85 7.30 -8.57
CA ALA A 25 -12.69 6.48 -9.77
C ALA A 25 -11.22 6.10 -9.98
N SER A 26 -10.31 7.08 -9.99
CA SER A 26 -8.87 6.85 -10.11
C SER A 26 -8.30 6.06 -8.94
N PHE A 27 -8.82 6.26 -7.72
CA PHE A 27 -8.39 5.51 -6.54
C PHE A 27 -8.71 4.03 -6.67
N ILE A 28 -9.92 3.67 -7.09
CA ILE A 28 -10.32 2.28 -7.32
C ILE A 28 -9.45 1.66 -8.42
N ILE A 29 -9.27 2.36 -9.55
CA ILE A 29 -8.46 1.87 -10.67
C ILE A 29 -7.01 1.64 -10.24
N MET A 30 -6.39 2.62 -9.58
CA MET A 30 -5.00 2.49 -9.11
C MET A 30 -4.87 1.37 -8.08
N ASN A 31 -5.82 1.25 -7.15
CA ASN A 31 -5.80 0.19 -6.16
C ASN A 31 -5.87 -1.20 -6.83
N CYS A 32 -6.78 -1.40 -7.79
CA CYS A 32 -6.86 -2.62 -8.58
C CYS A 32 -5.56 -2.92 -9.34
N VAL A 33 -4.94 -1.92 -9.98
CA VAL A 33 -3.68 -2.10 -10.71
C VAL A 33 -2.56 -2.52 -9.77
N PHE A 34 -2.34 -1.78 -8.67
CA PHE A 34 -1.30 -2.12 -7.70
C PHE A 34 -1.55 -3.47 -7.03
N PHE A 35 -2.82 -3.80 -6.77
CA PHE A 35 -3.24 -5.08 -6.24
C PHE A 35 -2.79 -6.23 -7.15
N LEU A 36 -3.11 -6.15 -8.45
CA LEU A 36 -2.72 -7.17 -9.43
C LEU A 36 -1.19 -7.30 -9.54
N VAL A 37 -0.46 -6.18 -9.52
CA VAL A 37 1.01 -6.19 -9.54
C VAL A 37 1.60 -6.89 -8.32
N LYS A 38 1.00 -6.70 -7.14
CA LYS A 38 1.45 -7.34 -5.88
C LYS A 38 0.95 -8.77 -5.72
N LEU A 39 -0.08 -9.17 -6.47
CA LEU A 39 -0.71 -10.47 -6.33
C LEU A 39 0.22 -11.62 -6.70
N ILE A 40 0.93 -11.54 -7.85
CA ILE A 40 1.79 -12.64 -8.33
C ILE A 40 2.96 -12.93 -7.37
N PRO A 41 3.77 -11.93 -6.95
CA PRO A 41 4.84 -12.17 -5.98
C PRO A 41 4.31 -12.70 -4.64
N PHE A 42 3.14 -12.21 -4.22
CA PHE A 42 2.51 -12.64 -2.99
C PHE A 42 2.02 -14.09 -3.06
N LEU A 43 1.42 -14.49 -4.18
CA LEU A 43 0.98 -15.87 -4.37
C LEU A 43 2.15 -16.84 -4.40
N ASN A 44 3.24 -16.50 -5.09
CA ASN A 44 4.47 -17.31 -5.09
C ASN A 44 5.01 -17.48 -3.67
N PHE A 45 5.11 -16.38 -2.91
CA PHE A 45 5.54 -16.43 -1.51
C PHE A 45 4.68 -17.36 -0.63
N VAL A 46 3.36 -17.37 -0.86
CA VAL A 46 2.42 -18.22 -0.12
C VAL A 46 2.54 -19.70 -0.52
N LEU A 47 2.73 -19.98 -1.81
CA LEU A 47 2.89 -21.34 -2.32
C LEU A 47 4.21 -21.95 -1.86
N ASP A 48 5.30 -21.18 -1.91
CA ASP A 48 6.64 -21.62 -1.51
C ASP A 48 6.70 -22.00 -0.02
N LEU A 49 5.96 -21.28 0.82
CA LEU A 49 5.91 -21.52 2.27
C LEU A 49 4.80 -22.48 2.70
N ASN A 50 3.94 -22.94 1.78
CA ASN A 50 2.78 -23.79 2.05
C ASN A 50 1.91 -23.24 3.22
N ILE A 51 1.64 -21.94 3.17
CA ILE A 51 1.03 -21.24 4.31
C ILE A 51 -0.47 -21.58 4.40
N GLY A 52 -0.97 -21.80 5.62
CA GLY A 52 -2.40 -21.98 5.88
C GLY A 52 -3.23 -20.75 5.50
N PHE A 53 -4.52 -20.95 5.19
CA PHE A 53 -5.44 -19.89 4.74
C PHE A 53 -5.62 -18.74 5.76
N ALA A 54 -5.52 -19.04 7.06
CA ALA A 54 -5.63 -18.03 8.11
C ALA A 54 -4.43 -17.06 8.10
N ASP A 55 -3.21 -17.59 7.98
CA ASP A 55 -1.99 -16.79 7.91
C ASP A 55 -1.86 -16.05 6.58
N PHE A 56 -2.40 -16.63 5.50
CA PHE A 56 -2.56 -15.94 4.21
C PHE A 56 -3.34 -14.63 4.37
N ILE A 57 -4.52 -14.67 4.99
CA ILE A 57 -5.35 -13.47 5.21
C ILE A 57 -4.59 -12.45 6.07
N ARG A 58 -3.86 -12.93 7.08
CA ARG A 58 -3.11 -12.07 8.00
C ARG A 58 -1.95 -11.37 7.28
N LEU A 59 -1.14 -12.10 6.51
CA LEU A 59 -0.09 -11.53 5.66
C LEU A 59 -0.68 -10.53 4.66
N PHE A 60 -1.76 -10.91 3.99
CA PHE A 60 -2.45 -10.08 3.02
C PHE A 60 -2.92 -8.75 3.62
N SER A 61 -3.45 -8.76 4.85
CA SER A 61 -3.86 -7.54 5.55
C SER A 61 -2.71 -6.55 5.77
N TYR A 62 -1.48 -7.05 5.94
CA TYR A 62 -0.28 -6.21 6.10
C TYR A 62 0.23 -5.61 4.77
N LEU A 63 -0.21 -6.11 3.61
CA LEU A 63 0.11 -5.51 2.30
C LEU A 63 -0.74 -4.28 1.98
N PHE A 64 -1.97 -4.22 2.48
CA PHE A 64 -2.92 -3.14 2.15
C PHE A 64 -2.39 -1.74 2.46
N PRO A 65 -1.84 -1.45 3.66
CA PRO A 65 -1.39 -0.10 4.00
C PRO A 65 -0.29 0.43 3.08
N ASN A 66 0.58 -0.46 2.59
CA ASN A 66 1.62 -0.11 1.62
C ASN A 66 1.04 0.29 0.26
N ILE A 67 0.00 -0.37 -0.22
CA ILE A 67 -0.66 -0.02 -1.49
C ILE A 67 -1.32 1.37 -1.37
N PHE A 68 -1.97 1.64 -0.24
CA PHE A 68 -2.67 2.90 0.01
C PHE A 68 -1.73 4.12 0.06
N LEU A 69 -0.48 3.93 0.50
CA LEU A 69 0.54 4.99 0.53
C LEU A 69 0.73 5.65 -0.84
N TYR A 70 0.74 4.85 -1.91
CA TYR A 70 0.93 5.34 -3.27
C TYR A 70 -0.39 5.68 -3.96
N CYS A 71 -1.43 4.87 -3.74
CA CYS A 71 -2.72 5.06 -4.42
C CYS A 71 -3.41 6.37 -4.03
N LEU A 72 -3.37 6.78 -2.76
CA LEU A 72 -4.01 8.01 -2.29
C LEU A 72 -3.45 9.30 -2.96
N PRO A 73 -2.14 9.59 -2.94
CA PRO A 73 -1.61 10.79 -3.58
C PRO A 73 -1.75 10.74 -5.11
N MET A 74 -1.56 9.58 -5.74
CA MET A 74 -1.71 9.44 -7.20
C MET A 74 -3.15 9.68 -7.66
N SER A 75 -4.12 9.14 -6.94
CA SER A 75 -5.54 9.38 -7.22
C SER A 75 -5.96 10.82 -6.92
N ALA A 76 -5.39 11.47 -5.90
CA ALA A 76 -5.60 12.89 -5.63
C ALA A 76 -5.16 13.76 -6.80
N MET A 77 -3.97 13.48 -7.35
CA MET A 77 -3.47 14.17 -8.54
C MET A 77 -4.43 13.99 -9.72
N MET A 78 -4.87 12.76 -10.00
CA MET A 78 -5.83 12.52 -11.08
C MET A 78 -7.18 13.22 -10.84
N GLY A 79 -7.70 13.19 -9.62
CA GLY A 79 -8.97 13.85 -9.28
C GLY A 79 -8.92 15.36 -9.53
N VAL A 80 -7.82 16.00 -9.12
CA VAL A 80 -7.58 17.43 -9.39
C VAL A 80 -7.46 17.66 -10.89
N THR A 81 -6.61 16.92 -11.59
CA THR A 81 -6.36 17.13 -13.02
C THR A 81 -7.62 16.92 -13.86
N ILE A 82 -8.35 15.84 -13.64
CA ILE A 82 -9.58 15.53 -14.39
C ILE A 82 -10.68 16.53 -14.02
N GLY A 83 -10.85 16.88 -12.74
CA GLY A 83 -11.83 17.87 -12.31
C GLY A 83 -11.61 19.22 -13.00
N PHE A 84 -10.37 19.74 -12.97
CA PHE A 84 -10.03 20.97 -13.68
C PHE A 84 -10.12 20.85 -15.20
N ALA A 85 -9.77 19.69 -15.78
CA ALA A 85 -9.91 19.45 -17.21
C ALA A 85 -11.38 19.52 -17.65
N ARG A 86 -12.31 18.96 -16.87
CA ARG A 86 -13.76 19.03 -17.15
C ARG A 86 -14.28 20.46 -17.05
N LEU A 87 -13.99 21.16 -15.95
CA LEU A 87 -14.36 22.57 -15.78
C LEU A 87 -13.81 23.47 -16.90
N SER A 88 -12.63 23.14 -17.42
CA SER A 88 -12.03 23.85 -18.56
C SER A 88 -12.71 23.49 -19.88
N SER A 89 -13.00 22.21 -20.12
CA SER A 89 -13.67 21.71 -21.33
C SER A 89 -15.08 22.27 -21.48
N ASP A 90 -15.80 22.34 -20.36
CA ASP A 90 -17.18 22.86 -20.31
C ASP A 90 -17.22 24.40 -20.26
N SER A 91 -16.07 25.07 -20.43
CA SER A 91 -15.92 26.53 -20.38
C SER A 91 -16.39 27.19 -19.07
N GLU A 92 -16.56 26.41 -18.00
CA GLU A 92 -17.01 26.91 -16.69
C GLU A 92 -15.96 27.83 -16.06
N ILE A 93 -14.68 27.51 -16.22
CA ILE A 93 -13.58 28.39 -15.76
C ILE A 93 -13.65 29.75 -16.46
N LEU A 94 -13.98 29.77 -17.76
CA LEU A 94 -14.12 31.01 -18.53
C LEU A 94 -15.34 31.81 -18.05
N ALA A 95 -16.47 31.14 -17.82
CA ALA A 95 -17.70 31.77 -17.33
C ALA A 95 -17.53 32.38 -15.93
N LEU A 96 -16.83 31.68 -15.03
CA LEU A 96 -16.49 32.17 -13.69
C LEU A 96 -15.61 33.42 -13.78
N LYS A 97 -14.58 33.41 -14.64
CA LYS A 97 -13.71 34.58 -14.88
C LYS A 97 -14.48 35.76 -15.48
N ALA A 98 -15.39 35.51 -16.43
CA ALA A 98 -16.23 36.54 -17.03
C ALA A 98 -17.20 37.17 -16.00
N SER A 99 -17.61 36.40 -15.00
CA SER A 99 -18.43 36.84 -13.87
C SER A 99 -17.64 37.61 -12.80
N GLY A 100 -16.33 37.85 -13.01
CA GLY A 100 -15.46 38.57 -12.09
C GLY A 100 -14.89 37.72 -10.95
N ILE A 101 -15.09 36.40 -10.97
CA ILE A 101 -14.50 35.48 -9.97
C ILE A 101 -13.05 35.21 -10.36
N SER A 102 -12.12 35.49 -9.45
CA SER A 102 -10.71 35.23 -9.70
C SER A 102 -10.39 33.74 -9.56
N ILE A 103 -9.38 33.25 -10.28
CA ILE A 103 -8.95 31.84 -10.18
C ILE A 103 -8.50 31.49 -8.74
N PHE A 104 -7.97 32.48 -8.01
CA PHE A 104 -7.54 32.30 -6.63
C PHE A 104 -8.71 32.06 -5.65
N GLN A 105 -9.94 32.47 -6.01
CA GLN A 105 -11.13 32.19 -5.19
C GLN A 105 -11.62 30.74 -5.33
N ILE A 106 -11.16 30.02 -6.36
CA ILE A 106 -11.49 28.62 -6.68
C ILE A 106 -10.50 27.64 -6.00
N LEU A 107 -9.29 28.10 -5.65
CA LEU A 107 -8.26 27.29 -4.99
C LEU A 107 -8.61 26.75 -3.59
N PRO A 108 -9.30 27.49 -2.69
CA PRO A 108 -9.55 27.04 -1.31
C PRO A 108 -10.20 25.65 -1.18
N PRO A 109 -11.28 25.30 -1.90
CA PRO A 109 -11.86 23.94 -1.80
C PRO A 109 -10.90 22.84 -2.25
N VAL A 110 -10.09 23.10 -3.29
CA VAL A 110 -9.06 22.17 -3.79
C VAL A 110 -8.02 21.90 -2.70
N ILE A 111 -7.52 22.95 -2.07
CA ILE A 111 -6.53 22.85 -0.99
C ILE A 111 -7.09 22.08 0.19
N ILE A 112 -8.35 22.31 0.57
CA ILE A 112 -8.99 21.59 1.67
C ILE A 112 -9.05 20.09 1.36
N VAL A 113 -9.52 19.70 0.17
CA VAL A 113 -9.62 18.29 -0.24
C VAL A 113 -8.24 17.62 -0.28
N VAL A 114 -7.26 18.26 -0.91
CA VAL A 114 -5.88 17.71 -1.00
C VAL A 114 -5.22 17.65 0.36
N SER A 115 -5.45 18.62 1.24
CA SER A 115 -4.92 18.60 2.61
C SER A 115 -5.51 17.45 3.43
N LEU A 116 -6.82 17.17 3.29
CA LEU A 116 -7.45 16.01 3.94
C LEU A 116 -6.84 14.70 3.44
N ILE A 117 -6.64 14.56 2.13
CA ILE A 117 -6.00 13.35 1.56
C ILE A 117 -4.53 13.24 2.00
N ALA A 118 -3.81 14.36 2.10
CA ALA A 118 -2.43 14.39 2.59
C ALA A 118 -2.34 14.00 4.07
N LEU A 119 -3.26 14.47 4.92
CA LEU A 119 -3.36 14.06 6.32
C LEU A 119 -3.67 12.57 6.44
N LEU A 120 -4.59 12.05 5.62
CA LEU A 120 -4.90 10.62 5.58
C LEU A 120 -3.67 9.81 5.16
N THR A 121 -2.97 10.22 4.10
CA THR A 121 -1.75 9.56 3.61
C THR A 121 -0.64 9.60 4.67
N SER A 122 -0.48 10.73 5.36
CA SER A 122 0.48 10.90 6.45
C SER A 122 0.15 9.98 7.64
N TYR A 123 -1.13 9.84 8.00
CA TYR A 123 -1.56 8.89 9.02
C TYR A 123 -1.22 7.44 8.65
N PHE A 124 -1.44 7.05 7.40
CA PHE A 124 -1.04 5.74 6.90
C PHE A 124 0.48 5.54 7.01
N SER A 125 1.24 6.53 6.54
CA SER A 125 2.71 6.50 6.54
C SER A 125 3.31 6.40 7.95
N ILE A 126 2.83 7.20 8.89
CA ILE A 126 3.42 7.31 10.23
C ILE A 126 3.01 6.15 11.15
N LYS A 127 1.76 5.67 11.05
CA LYS A 127 1.24 4.66 11.97
C LYS A 127 1.03 3.30 11.32
N LEU A 128 0.25 3.24 10.25
CA LEU A 128 -0.21 1.95 9.70
C LEU A 128 0.91 1.16 9.03
N ILE A 129 1.75 1.83 8.25
CA ILE A 129 2.84 1.17 7.52
C ILE A 129 3.87 0.54 8.45
N PRO A 130 4.48 1.24 9.43
CA PRO A 130 5.47 0.63 10.30
C PRO A 130 4.88 -0.53 11.13
N LEU A 131 3.64 -0.39 11.61
CA LEU A 131 2.94 -1.48 12.30
C LEU A 131 2.76 -2.70 11.40
N SER A 132 2.43 -2.46 10.12
CA SER A 132 2.23 -3.54 9.15
C SER A 132 3.53 -4.22 8.76
N GLU A 133 4.62 -3.46 8.58
CA GLU A 133 5.94 -4.02 8.29
C GLU A 133 6.49 -4.86 9.43
N ILE A 134 6.32 -4.40 10.68
CA ILE A 134 6.73 -5.17 11.87
C ILE A 134 5.92 -6.45 11.95
N GLY A 135 4.59 -6.37 11.79
CA GLY A 135 3.70 -7.54 11.80
C GLY A 135 4.01 -8.53 10.68
N MET A 136 4.25 -8.03 9.46
CA MET A 136 4.64 -8.84 8.31
C MET A 136 5.95 -9.60 8.57
N LYS A 137 6.98 -8.90 9.05
CA LYS A 137 8.29 -9.51 9.37
C LYS A 137 8.13 -10.57 10.46
N GLN A 138 7.47 -10.24 11.57
CA GLN A 138 7.28 -11.17 12.69
C GLN A 138 6.54 -12.43 12.28
N LEU A 139 5.43 -12.28 11.53
CA LEU A 139 4.65 -13.42 11.05
C LEU A 139 5.46 -14.27 10.07
N THR A 140 6.18 -13.63 9.14
CA THR A 140 7.07 -14.33 8.21
C THR A 140 8.17 -15.11 8.95
N TYR A 141 8.80 -14.52 9.97
CA TYR A 141 9.81 -15.20 10.79
C TYR A 141 9.23 -16.39 11.56
N GLN A 142 8.00 -16.27 12.09
CA GLN A 142 7.33 -17.37 12.78
C GLN A 142 7.04 -18.54 11.83
N LEU A 143 6.47 -18.24 10.67
CA LEU A 143 6.17 -19.25 9.63
C LEU A 143 7.44 -19.93 9.11
N LEU A 144 8.52 -19.17 8.91
CA LEU A 144 9.82 -19.73 8.52
C LEU A 144 10.40 -20.63 9.60
N LYS A 145 10.34 -20.22 10.87
CA LYS A 145 10.85 -21.01 11.99
C LYS A 145 10.07 -22.31 12.17
N GLU A 146 8.75 -22.25 12.07
CA GLU A 146 7.87 -23.43 12.11
C GLU A 146 8.19 -24.37 10.95
N LYS A 147 8.30 -23.85 9.72
CA LYS A 147 8.68 -24.64 8.54
C LYS A 147 10.08 -25.25 8.64
N ILE A 148 11.07 -24.55 9.20
CA ILE A 148 12.41 -25.11 9.44
C ILE A 148 12.33 -26.22 10.50
N ASN A 149 11.61 -26.00 11.61
CA ASN A 149 11.46 -27.01 12.65
C ASN A 149 10.71 -28.26 12.16
N GLU A 150 9.74 -28.12 11.25
CA GLU A 150 9.00 -29.23 10.64
C GLU A 150 9.72 -29.87 9.44
N GLY A 151 10.47 -29.06 8.69
CA GLY A 151 11.15 -29.44 7.45
C GLY A 151 12.57 -29.98 7.63
N VAL A 152 13.28 -29.61 8.71
CA VAL A 152 14.56 -30.20 9.06
C VAL A 152 14.31 -31.61 9.59
N LYS A 153 14.38 -32.58 8.69
CA LYS A 153 14.47 -33.99 9.07
C LYS A 153 15.93 -34.30 9.36
N GLU A 154 16.18 -34.92 10.52
CA GLU A 154 17.50 -35.44 10.89
C GLU A 154 18.09 -36.25 9.73
N HIS A 155 19.37 -36.06 9.42
CA HIS A 155 20.12 -36.79 8.38
C HIS A 155 19.69 -36.53 6.91
N VAL A 156 18.94 -35.47 6.60
CA VAL A 156 18.60 -35.10 5.22
C VAL A 156 19.04 -33.68 4.91
N PHE A 157 19.84 -33.51 3.85
CA PHE A 157 20.18 -32.20 3.30
C PHE A 157 18.90 -31.50 2.89
N THR A 158 18.54 -30.43 3.59
CA THR A 158 17.31 -29.68 3.34
C THR A 158 17.69 -28.30 2.83
N GLU A 159 17.14 -27.91 1.68
CA GLU A 159 17.21 -26.54 1.19
C GLU A 159 16.35 -25.66 2.11
N ALA A 160 16.99 -25.05 3.11
CA ALA A 160 16.27 -24.27 4.12
C ALA A 160 15.79 -22.92 3.55
N LEU A 161 16.51 -22.38 2.55
CA LEU A 161 16.30 -21.05 1.94
C LEU A 161 16.64 -21.07 0.44
N GLY A 162 16.18 -22.08 -0.31
CA GLY A 162 16.44 -22.24 -1.75
C GLY A 162 17.91 -22.50 -2.06
N GLU A 163 18.74 -21.46 -2.07
CA GLU A 163 20.18 -21.52 -2.43
C GLU A 163 21.12 -21.77 -1.23
N VAL A 164 20.55 -22.02 -0.05
CA VAL A 164 21.30 -22.40 1.15
C VAL A 164 20.86 -23.79 1.59
N VAL A 165 21.75 -24.76 1.41
CA VAL A 165 21.57 -26.14 1.87
C VAL A 165 22.06 -26.21 3.31
N VAL A 166 21.17 -26.62 4.21
CA VAL A 166 21.49 -26.80 5.63
C VAL A 166 21.34 -28.29 5.97
N TYR A 167 22.40 -28.86 6.51
CA TYR A 167 22.45 -30.22 7.04
C TYR A 167 22.61 -30.16 8.55
N ILE A 168 21.75 -30.88 9.28
CA ILE A 168 21.76 -30.93 10.74
C ILE A 168 21.80 -32.40 11.16
N ASP A 169 22.86 -32.76 11.87
CA ASP A 169 23.16 -34.14 12.28
C ASP A 169 22.27 -34.61 13.44
N LYS A 170 22.05 -33.74 14.43
CA LYS A 170 21.16 -34.01 15.58
C LYS A 170 20.47 -32.75 16.08
N ILE A 171 19.17 -32.86 16.34
CA ILE A 171 18.39 -31.84 17.05
C ILE A 171 18.07 -32.39 18.44
N GLU A 172 18.66 -31.79 19.48
CA GLU A 172 18.40 -32.20 20.86
C GLU A 172 16.98 -31.73 21.27
N LYS A 173 16.04 -32.68 21.37
CA LYS A 173 14.59 -32.42 21.55
C LYS A 173 14.22 -31.70 22.87
N SER A 174 15.12 -31.61 23.84
CA SER A 174 14.89 -30.95 25.13
C SER A 174 15.29 -29.47 25.19
N THR A 175 16.24 -29.03 24.35
CA THR A 175 16.77 -27.65 24.37
C THR A 175 16.60 -26.92 23.04
N GLY A 176 16.32 -27.64 21.94
CA GLY A 176 16.19 -27.06 20.60
C GLY A 176 17.53 -26.61 20.00
N GLU A 177 18.67 -27.00 20.61
CA GLU A 177 20.00 -26.72 20.09
C GLU A 177 20.34 -27.68 18.94
N TRP A 178 20.89 -27.10 17.86
CA TRP A 178 21.35 -27.86 16.70
C TRP A 178 22.80 -28.26 16.90
N GLN A 179 23.09 -29.56 16.84
CA GLN A 179 24.44 -30.07 16.92
C GLN A 179 24.94 -30.47 15.53
N ASN A 180 26.20 -30.13 15.23
CA ASN A 180 26.89 -30.37 13.94
C ASN A 180 26.12 -29.84 12.71
N VAL A 181 25.89 -28.53 12.68
CA VAL A 181 25.25 -27.86 11.54
C VAL A 181 26.27 -27.62 10.43
N TRP A 182 25.99 -28.15 9.24
CA TRP A 182 26.71 -27.83 8.01
C TRP A 182 25.84 -26.92 7.15
N VAL A 183 26.40 -25.75 6.80
CA VAL A 183 25.74 -24.78 5.91
C VAL A 183 26.58 -24.65 4.65
N SER A 184 25.97 -24.92 3.50
CA SER A 184 26.60 -24.70 2.20
C SER A 184 25.81 -23.64 1.44
N ASP A 185 26.50 -22.55 1.08
CA ASP A 185 25.96 -21.46 0.26
C ASP A 185 26.45 -21.67 -1.18
N THR A 186 25.52 -21.87 -2.12
CA THR A 186 25.83 -22.11 -3.54
C THR A 186 25.79 -20.85 -4.40
N ARG A 187 25.67 -19.64 -3.82
CA ARG A 187 25.63 -18.35 -4.54
C ARG A 187 26.95 -17.90 -5.21
N GLY A 188 27.88 -18.82 -5.43
CA GLY A 188 29.24 -18.54 -5.90
C GLY A 188 29.72 -19.34 -7.11
N VAL A 189 28.81 -19.98 -7.87
CA VAL A 189 29.15 -20.63 -9.15
C VAL A 189 28.49 -19.88 -10.31
#